data_AF-A0A7S1FM56-F1
#
_entry.id   AF-A0A7S1FM56-F1
#
_cell.length_a   1.000
_cell.length_b   1.000
_cell.length_c   1.000
_cell.angle_alpha   90.00
_cell.angle_beta   90.00
_cell.angle_gamma   90.00
#
_symmetry.space_group_name_H-M   'P 1'
#
loop_
_entity.id
_entity.type
_entity.pdbx_description
1 polymer ?
#
loop_
_entity_poly.entity_id
_entity_poly.type
_entity_poly.pdbx_seq_one_letter_code
_entity_poly.pdbx_strand_id
1 'polypeptide(L)'
;MDIFCKIAEDTPLQRHLQSSKSAYSKVNCDIEKNVSLALNKNFDGIVNYLDDWENFLEQRLTKELKYIEEYRVEMKYYQNKLNNCRKKAEVSKKKGKEVDIKIGVKIARNEKKLSEAKTSYDRLSKDMVVFMNKVSQEAWKKIFPVVLKIVQFEFSYYADKNKINKILEEVTIPSFKCLVEDDKAAKADGKKNGGIVANMGFSAKYANDFLTPLKQSENDAIISESLPQPSRTSDAIKKELSKANHFEHNPDYNHTRIIITVL
;
A
#
# COMPACT_ATOMS: atom_id res chain seq x y z
N MET A 1 14.63 27.43 12.84
CA MET A 1 14.80 28.29 11.64
C MET A 1 15.10 29.76 11.99
N ASP A 2 14.83 30.26 13.20
CA ASP A 2 14.89 31.71 13.51
C ASP A 2 16.28 32.38 13.58
N ILE A 3 17.37 31.63 13.77
CA ILE A 3 18.72 32.22 13.89
C ILE A 3 19.25 32.69 12.52
N PHE A 4 18.84 32.03 11.42
CA PHE A 4 19.20 32.46 10.05
C PHE A 4 18.38 33.67 9.57
N CYS A 5 17.25 33.98 10.23
CA CYS A 5 16.43 35.14 9.89
C CYS A 5 16.99 36.44 10.49
N LYS A 6 17.58 36.42 11.69
CA LYS A 6 18.01 37.64 12.40
C LYS A 6 19.38 38.19 12.00
N ILE A 7 20.30 37.38 11.47
CA ILE A 7 21.67 37.85 11.15
C ILE A 7 21.74 38.65 9.84
N ALA A 8 20.68 38.65 9.03
CA ALA A 8 20.76 39.10 7.65
C ALA A 8 19.98 40.39 7.34
N GLU A 9 19.27 41.00 8.31
CA GLU A 9 18.21 42.00 8.06
C GLU A 9 18.58 43.29 7.31
N ASP A 10 19.86 43.63 7.12
CA ASP A 10 20.24 44.81 6.33
C ASP A 10 21.44 44.62 5.38
N THR A 11 21.82 43.38 5.12
CA THR A 11 22.93 43.12 4.19
C THR A 11 22.48 43.37 2.73
N PRO A 12 23.35 43.91 1.85
CA PRO A 12 23.08 43.95 0.42
C PRO A 12 22.77 42.56 -0.15
N LEU A 13 23.37 41.52 0.46
CA LEU A 13 23.03 40.14 0.23
C LEU A 13 21.58 39.82 0.57
N GLN A 14 21.01 40.28 1.68
CA GLN A 14 19.59 40.09 1.98
C GLN A 14 18.68 40.89 1.07
N ARG A 15 19.05 42.07 0.58
CA ARG A 15 18.25 42.77 -0.45
C ARG A 15 18.22 42.00 -1.77
N HIS A 16 19.34 41.43 -2.17
CA HIS A 16 19.44 40.59 -3.37
C HIS A 16 18.90 39.17 -3.16
N LEU A 17 19.07 38.57 -1.98
CA LEU A 17 18.37 37.36 -1.58
C LEU A 17 16.90 37.66 -1.29
N GLN A 18 16.42 38.87 -1.06
CA GLN A 18 14.97 39.13 -1.01
C GLN A 18 14.40 39.17 -2.42
N SER A 19 15.17 39.65 -3.42
CA SER A 19 14.79 39.55 -4.84
C SER A 19 15.11 38.18 -5.49
N SER A 20 16.02 37.38 -4.93
CA SER A 20 16.43 36.06 -5.46
C SER A 20 16.03 34.86 -4.58
N LYS A 21 15.88 34.98 -3.25
CA LYS A 21 15.07 34.03 -2.44
C LYS A 21 13.64 34.08 -2.93
N SER A 22 13.11 35.21 -3.41
CA SER A 22 11.81 35.22 -4.10
C SER A 22 11.82 34.47 -5.43
N ALA A 23 12.99 34.13 -6.00
CA ALA A 23 13.09 33.26 -7.17
C ALA A 23 13.28 31.80 -6.74
N TYR A 24 14.31 31.47 -5.95
CA TYR A 24 14.57 30.10 -5.49
C TYR A 24 13.46 29.54 -4.60
N SER A 25 13.09 30.27 -3.53
CA SER A 25 12.02 29.83 -2.63
C SER A 25 10.68 29.77 -3.34
N LYS A 26 10.43 30.64 -4.32
CA LYS A 26 9.20 30.60 -5.12
C LYS A 26 9.21 29.39 -6.05
N VAL A 27 10.32 29.11 -6.72
CA VAL A 27 10.50 27.90 -7.55
C VAL A 27 10.31 26.64 -6.70
N ASN A 28 10.89 26.56 -5.50
CA ASN A 28 10.67 25.43 -4.58
C ASN A 28 9.22 25.35 -4.08
N CYS A 29 8.60 26.47 -3.68
CA CYS A 29 7.19 26.49 -3.27
C CYS A 29 6.26 26.06 -4.42
N ASP A 30 6.56 26.48 -5.66
CA ASP A 30 5.79 26.11 -6.84
C ASP A 30 6.01 24.62 -7.19
N ILE A 31 7.21 24.06 -6.99
CA ILE A 31 7.47 22.61 -7.04
C ILE A 31 6.58 21.90 -6.02
N GLU A 32 6.67 22.26 -4.75
CA GLU A 32 5.96 21.57 -3.67
C GLU A 32 4.44 21.59 -3.91
N LYS A 33 3.89 22.74 -4.35
CA LYS A 33 2.48 22.85 -4.73
C LYS A 33 2.11 21.96 -5.90
N ASN A 34 2.89 21.98 -6.99
CA ASN A 34 2.60 21.18 -8.17
C ASN A 34 2.70 19.69 -7.87
N VAL A 35 3.69 19.28 -7.09
CA VAL A 35 3.88 17.90 -6.62
C VAL A 35 2.72 17.49 -5.73
N SER A 36 2.33 18.31 -4.77
CA SER A 36 1.18 18.01 -3.89
C SER A 36 -0.13 17.90 -4.68
N LEU A 37 -0.39 18.80 -5.64
CA LEU A 37 -1.57 18.72 -6.49
C LEU A 37 -1.56 17.48 -7.39
N ALA A 38 -0.41 17.13 -7.96
CA ALA A 38 -0.25 15.94 -8.79
C ALA A 38 -0.36 14.66 -7.97
N LEU A 39 0.16 14.64 -6.73
CA LEU A 39 0.01 13.54 -5.79
C LEU A 39 -1.47 13.35 -5.46
N ASN A 40 -2.14 14.37 -4.92
CA ASN A 40 -3.53 14.26 -4.50
C ASN A 40 -4.42 13.79 -5.67
N LYS A 41 -4.31 14.44 -6.84
CA LYS A 41 -5.13 14.09 -8.01
C LYS A 41 -4.93 12.64 -8.49
N ASN A 42 -3.70 12.13 -8.49
CA ASN A 42 -3.42 10.80 -9.01
C ASN A 42 -3.65 9.70 -7.96
N PHE A 43 -3.31 9.98 -6.70
CA PHE A 43 -3.44 9.00 -5.63
C PHE A 43 -4.88 8.86 -5.13
N ASP A 44 -5.70 9.92 -5.14
CA ASP A 44 -7.11 9.81 -4.76
C ASP A 44 -7.84 8.77 -5.62
N GLY A 45 -7.60 8.77 -6.93
CA GLY A 45 -8.20 7.78 -7.84
C GLY A 45 -7.71 6.35 -7.60
N ILE A 46 -6.43 6.18 -7.23
CA ILE A 46 -5.83 4.88 -6.92
C ILE A 46 -6.39 4.34 -5.59
N VAL A 47 -6.41 5.19 -4.55
CA VAL A 47 -6.90 4.86 -3.22
C VAL A 47 -8.38 4.49 -3.30
N ASN A 48 -9.21 5.33 -3.93
CA ASN A 48 -10.64 5.04 -4.10
C ASN A 48 -10.87 3.72 -4.84
N TYR A 49 -10.08 3.42 -5.88
CA TYR A 49 -10.20 2.15 -6.61
C TYR A 49 -9.84 0.94 -5.73
N LEU A 50 -8.78 1.04 -4.92
CA LEU A 50 -8.38 -0.03 -4.01
C LEU A 50 -9.44 -0.24 -2.92
N ASP A 51 -9.92 0.84 -2.33
CA ASP A 51 -10.97 0.82 -1.31
C ASP A 51 -12.27 0.21 -1.88
N ASP A 52 -12.70 0.62 -3.07
CA ASP A 52 -13.88 0.06 -3.74
C ASP A 52 -13.73 -1.45 -3.99
N TRP A 53 -12.54 -1.88 -4.41
CA TRP A 53 -12.26 -3.28 -4.66
C TRP A 53 -12.23 -4.12 -3.38
N GLU A 54 -11.59 -3.62 -2.33
CA GLU A 54 -11.57 -4.24 -1.00
C GLU A 54 -12.99 -4.36 -0.43
N ASN A 55 -13.74 -3.26 -0.43
CA ASN A 55 -15.13 -3.23 0.04
C ASN A 55 -16.01 -4.23 -0.72
N PHE A 56 -15.85 -4.33 -2.04
CA PHE A 56 -16.56 -5.32 -2.85
C PHE A 56 -16.23 -6.76 -2.41
N LEU A 57 -14.96 -7.06 -2.17
CA LEU A 57 -14.52 -8.38 -1.71
C LEU A 57 -15.06 -8.67 -0.32
N GLU A 58 -14.91 -7.75 0.62
CA GLU A 58 -15.38 -7.90 2.00
C GLU A 58 -16.89 -8.16 2.06
N GLN A 59 -17.69 -7.34 1.37
CA GLN A 59 -19.15 -7.51 1.33
C GLN A 59 -19.54 -8.88 0.79
N ARG A 60 -18.90 -9.31 -0.30
CA ARG A 60 -19.18 -10.61 -0.93
C ARG A 60 -18.76 -11.77 -0.03
N LEU A 61 -17.55 -11.73 0.53
CA LEU A 61 -17.03 -12.76 1.42
C LEU A 61 -17.89 -12.89 2.68
N THR A 62 -18.24 -11.77 3.30
CA THR A 62 -19.09 -11.74 4.50
C THR A 62 -20.45 -12.36 4.23
N LYS A 63 -21.06 -12.03 3.09
CA LYS A 63 -22.35 -12.59 2.68
C LYS A 63 -22.28 -14.11 2.48
N GLU A 64 -21.30 -14.61 1.74
CA GLU A 64 -21.14 -16.04 1.48
C GLU A 64 -20.80 -16.83 2.75
N LEU A 65 -19.92 -16.30 3.60
CA LEU A 65 -19.58 -16.91 4.90
C LEU A 65 -20.81 -17.03 5.81
N LYS A 66 -21.67 -16.01 5.83
CA LYS A 66 -22.93 -16.05 6.58
C LYS A 66 -23.82 -17.19 6.09
N TYR A 67 -23.98 -17.36 4.78
CA TYR A 67 -24.78 -18.47 4.24
C TYR A 67 -24.18 -19.83 4.56
N ILE A 68 -22.86 -20.00 4.41
CA ILE A 68 -22.19 -21.26 4.77
C ILE A 68 -22.44 -21.60 6.23
N GLU A 69 -22.36 -20.63 7.13
CA GLU A 69 -22.63 -20.82 8.55
C GLU A 69 -24.10 -21.20 8.82
N GLU A 70 -25.05 -20.55 8.16
CA GLU A 70 -26.48 -20.91 8.24
C GLU A 70 -26.71 -22.38 7.84
N TYR A 71 -26.14 -22.82 6.72
CA TYR A 71 -26.24 -24.22 6.28
C TYR A 71 -25.49 -25.20 7.18
N ARG A 72 -24.36 -24.79 7.76
CA ARG A 72 -23.62 -25.60 8.73
C ARG A 72 -24.45 -25.84 9.99
N VAL A 73 -25.10 -24.80 10.51
CA VAL A 73 -25.99 -24.87 11.66
C VAL A 73 -27.20 -25.76 11.34
N GLU A 74 -27.81 -25.62 10.17
CA GLU A 74 -28.92 -26.46 9.73
C GLU A 74 -28.53 -27.94 9.62
N MET A 75 -27.38 -28.23 9.00
CA MET A 75 -26.83 -29.59 8.92
C MET A 75 -26.64 -30.18 10.32
N LYS A 76 -26.02 -29.44 11.25
CA LYS A 76 -25.82 -29.87 12.64
C LYS A 76 -27.14 -30.11 13.37
N TYR A 77 -28.15 -29.25 13.13
CA TYR A 77 -29.49 -29.40 13.69
C TYR A 77 -30.12 -30.74 13.28
N TYR A 78 -30.13 -31.07 11.98
CA TYR A 78 -30.71 -32.33 11.52
C TYR A 78 -29.90 -33.56 11.94
N GLN A 79 -28.57 -33.44 12.01
CA GLN A 79 -27.70 -34.49 12.55
C GLN A 79 -28.08 -34.82 14.00
N ASN A 80 -28.22 -33.80 14.85
CA ASN A 80 -28.64 -33.96 16.24
C ASN A 80 -30.04 -34.56 16.35
N LYS A 81 -30.98 -34.08 15.52
CA LYS A 81 -32.37 -34.58 15.50
C LYS A 81 -32.43 -36.06 15.09
N LEU A 82 -31.65 -36.46 14.10
CA LEU A 82 -31.52 -37.84 13.65
C LEU A 82 -30.92 -38.73 14.75
N ASN A 83 -29.82 -38.30 15.35
CA ASN A 83 -29.17 -39.01 16.46
C ASN A 83 -30.13 -39.22 17.64
N ASN A 84 -30.93 -38.21 17.98
CA ASN A 84 -31.94 -38.31 19.03
C ASN A 84 -33.06 -39.31 18.69
N CYS A 85 -33.51 -39.37 17.42
CA CYS A 85 -34.47 -40.37 16.97
C CYS A 85 -33.90 -41.79 17.02
N ARG A 86 -32.65 -41.99 16.59
CA ARG A 86 -31.95 -43.27 16.64
C ARG A 86 -31.76 -43.76 18.08
N LYS A 87 -31.32 -42.88 18.99
CA LYS A 87 -31.24 -43.19 20.44
C LYS A 87 -32.59 -43.65 21.00
N LYS A 88 -33.69 -42.99 20.64
CA LYS A 88 -35.05 -43.42 21.06
C LYS A 88 -35.42 -44.80 20.54
N ALA A 89 -35.13 -45.08 19.26
CA ALA A 89 -35.36 -46.40 18.67
C ALA A 89 -34.53 -47.50 19.36
N GLU A 90 -33.25 -47.22 19.64
CA GLU A 90 -32.35 -48.15 20.35
C GLU A 90 -32.84 -48.44 21.78
N VAL A 91 -33.33 -47.44 22.50
CA VAL A 91 -33.90 -47.63 23.85
C VAL A 91 -35.13 -48.53 23.80
N SER A 92 -36.02 -48.37 22.83
CA SER A 92 -37.18 -49.27 22.66
C SER A 92 -36.73 -50.70 22.36
N LYS A 93 -35.76 -50.87 21.45
CA LYS A 93 -35.20 -52.17 21.08
C LYS A 93 -34.53 -52.87 22.27
N LYS A 94 -33.75 -52.14 23.08
CA LYS A 94 -33.12 -52.67 24.32
C LYS A 94 -34.14 -53.12 25.36
N LYS A 95 -35.33 -52.52 25.39
CA LYS A 95 -36.44 -52.91 26.26
C LYS A 95 -37.25 -54.09 25.70
N GLY A 96 -36.84 -54.70 24.58
CA GLY A 96 -37.59 -55.77 23.91
C GLY A 96 -38.90 -55.31 23.28
N LYS A 97 -39.12 -53.99 23.14
CA LYS A 97 -40.32 -53.44 22.53
C LYS A 97 -40.10 -53.24 21.04
N GLU A 98 -41.13 -53.50 20.24
CA GLU A 98 -41.13 -53.16 18.83
C GLU A 98 -40.95 -51.65 18.65
N VAL A 99 -40.19 -51.26 17.62
CA VAL A 99 -39.92 -49.84 17.34
C VAL A 99 -41.17 -49.23 16.75
N ASP A 100 -41.70 -48.19 17.38
CA ASP A 100 -42.86 -47.43 16.89
C ASP A 100 -42.62 -46.97 15.43
N ILE A 101 -43.56 -47.33 14.54
CA ILE A 101 -43.57 -46.95 13.12
C ILE A 101 -43.39 -45.44 12.95
N LYS A 102 -43.96 -44.62 13.86
CA LYS A 102 -43.82 -43.16 13.84
C LYS A 102 -42.36 -42.72 14.02
N ILE A 103 -41.55 -43.46 14.77
CA ILE A 103 -40.12 -43.20 14.92
C ILE A 103 -39.38 -43.53 13.62
N GLY A 104 -39.72 -44.65 12.97
CA GLY A 104 -39.17 -45.03 11.66
C GLY A 104 -39.40 -43.96 10.59
N VAL A 105 -40.63 -43.48 10.44
CA VAL A 105 -40.96 -42.40 9.49
C VAL A 105 -40.21 -41.09 9.83
N LYS A 106 -40.07 -40.75 11.12
CA LYS A 106 -39.30 -39.57 11.55
C LYS A 106 -37.80 -39.70 11.23
N ILE A 107 -37.22 -40.89 11.38
CA ILE A 107 -35.83 -41.18 11.02
C ILE A 107 -35.64 -40.93 9.52
N ALA A 108 -36.43 -41.59 8.66
CA ALA A 108 -36.32 -41.46 7.21
C ALA A 108 -36.46 -40.00 6.74
N ARG A 109 -37.43 -39.26 7.31
CA ARG A 109 -37.60 -37.82 7.00
C ARG A 109 -36.39 -36.98 7.42
N ASN A 110 -35.85 -37.22 8.62
CA ASN A 110 -34.69 -36.46 9.11
C ASN A 110 -33.41 -36.82 8.34
N GLU A 111 -33.25 -38.07 7.90
CA GLU A 111 -32.15 -38.50 7.02
C GLU A 111 -32.20 -37.77 5.68
N LYS A 112 -33.39 -37.70 5.05
CA LYS A 112 -33.57 -36.92 3.81
C LYS A 112 -33.17 -35.45 4.01
N LYS A 113 -33.67 -34.80 5.06
CA LYS A 113 -33.35 -33.40 5.36
C LYS A 113 -31.88 -33.17 5.68
N LEU A 114 -31.24 -34.10 6.40
CA LEU A 114 -29.80 -34.05 6.65
C LEU A 114 -29.00 -34.17 5.35
N SER A 115 -29.41 -35.07 4.46
CA SER A 115 -28.77 -35.25 3.15
C SER A 115 -28.87 -33.99 2.29
N GLU A 116 -30.05 -33.36 2.28
CA GLU A 116 -30.29 -32.07 1.59
C GLU A 116 -29.42 -30.95 2.18
N ALA A 117 -29.46 -30.74 3.50
CA ALA A 117 -28.67 -29.72 4.18
C ALA A 117 -27.15 -29.92 3.97
N LYS A 118 -26.68 -31.17 4.02
CA LYS A 118 -25.28 -31.52 3.77
C LYS A 118 -24.88 -31.18 2.34
N THR A 119 -25.71 -31.52 1.35
CA THR A 119 -25.44 -31.24 -0.06
C THR A 119 -25.37 -29.73 -0.31
N SER A 120 -26.27 -28.94 0.31
CA SER A 120 -26.23 -27.47 0.23
C SER A 120 -24.97 -26.88 0.86
N TYR A 121 -24.59 -27.36 2.06
CA TYR A 121 -23.36 -26.94 2.74
C TYR A 121 -22.10 -27.29 1.93
N ASP A 122 -22.00 -28.53 1.44
CA ASP A 122 -20.84 -29.01 0.68
C ASP A 122 -20.69 -28.23 -0.64
N ARG A 123 -21.81 -27.91 -1.31
CA ARG A 123 -21.81 -27.10 -2.54
C ARG A 123 -21.28 -25.70 -2.26
N LEU A 124 -21.87 -24.98 -1.30
CA LEU A 124 -21.44 -23.60 -0.99
C LEU A 124 -20.00 -23.53 -0.48
N SER A 125 -19.57 -24.51 0.31
CA SER A 125 -18.19 -24.59 0.79
C SER A 125 -17.21 -24.74 -0.37
N LYS A 126 -17.52 -25.58 -1.36
CA LYS A 126 -16.70 -25.73 -2.57
C LYS A 126 -16.70 -24.47 -3.43
N ASP A 127 -17.86 -23.87 -3.63
CA ASP A 127 -18.00 -22.63 -4.40
C ASP A 127 -17.19 -21.50 -3.79
N MET A 128 -17.16 -21.41 -2.45
CA MET A 128 -16.35 -20.43 -1.72
C MET A 128 -14.84 -20.68 -1.87
N VAL A 129 -14.39 -21.93 -1.81
CA VAL A 129 -12.97 -22.26 -2.06
C VAL A 129 -12.56 -21.89 -3.49
N VAL A 130 -13.42 -22.18 -4.48
CA VAL A 130 -13.19 -21.78 -5.87
C VAL A 130 -13.15 -20.26 -6.01
N PHE A 131 -14.06 -19.55 -5.34
CA PHE A 131 -14.09 -18.10 -5.31
C PHE A 131 -12.80 -17.51 -4.72
N MET A 132 -12.37 -17.98 -3.54
CA MET A 132 -11.14 -17.55 -2.90
C MET A 132 -9.91 -17.76 -3.80
N ASN A 133 -9.80 -18.95 -4.40
CA ASN A 133 -8.70 -19.25 -5.33
C ASN A 133 -8.71 -18.31 -6.53
N LYS A 134 -9.89 -18.03 -7.09
CA LYS A 134 -10.04 -17.10 -8.22
C LYS A 134 -9.64 -15.68 -7.81
N VAL A 135 -10.09 -15.20 -6.64
CA VAL A 135 -9.71 -13.86 -6.15
C VAL A 135 -8.19 -13.77 -5.99
N SER A 136 -7.55 -14.74 -5.36
CA SER A 136 -6.09 -14.74 -5.18
C SER A 136 -5.33 -14.79 -6.50
N GLN A 137 -5.80 -15.59 -7.48
CA GLN A 137 -5.18 -15.68 -8.80
C GLN A 137 -5.39 -14.42 -9.66
N GLU A 138 -6.44 -13.66 -9.42
CA GLU A 138 -6.78 -12.46 -10.20
C GLU A 138 -6.38 -11.16 -9.47
N ALA A 139 -6.00 -11.22 -8.19
CA ALA A 139 -5.63 -10.06 -7.37
C ALA A 139 -4.49 -9.25 -8.01
N TRP A 140 -3.46 -9.93 -8.52
CA TRP A 140 -2.35 -9.24 -9.20
C TRP A 140 -2.82 -8.46 -10.44
N LYS A 141 -3.84 -8.94 -11.17
CA LYS A 141 -4.41 -8.21 -12.32
C LYS A 141 -5.14 -6.95 -11.89
N LYS A 142 -5.66 -6.91 -10.67
CA LYS A 142 -6.30 -5.74 -10.08
C LYS A 142 -5.27 -4.74 -9.56
N ILE A 143 -4.15 -5.22 -9.03
CA ILE A 143 -3.03 -4.41 -8.54
C ILE A 143 -2.16 -3.86 -9.69
N PHE A 144 -2.05 -4.59 -10.80
CA PHE A 144 -1.18 -4.20 -11.91
C PHE A 144 -1.47 -2.79 -12.48
N PRO A 145 -2.73 -2.39 -12.76
CA PRO A 145 -3.05 -1.02 -13.17
C PRO A 145 -2.65 0.04 -12.14
N VAL A 146 -2.72 -0.27 -10.85
CA VAL A 146 -2.31 0.64 -9.77
C VAL A 146 -0.80 0.85 -9.79
N VAL A 147 -0.02 -0.24 -9.88
CA VAL A 147 1.44 -0.17 -9.99
C VAL A 147 1.83 0.62 -11.24
N LEU A 148 1.18 0.35 -12.37
CA LEU A 148 1.45 1.08 -13.61
C LEU A 148 1.17 2.58 -13.47
N LYS A 149 0.11 2.97 -12.76
CA LYS A 149 -0.20 4.37 -12.47
C LYS A 149 0.82 5.04 -11.55
N ILE A 150 1.31 4.33 -10.55
CA ILE A 150 2.39 4.82 -9.66
C ILE A 150 3.67 5.05 -10.47
N VAL A 151 4.07 4.09 -11.31
CA VAL A 151 5.23 4.22 -12.19
C VAL A 151 5.08 5.39 -13.16
N GLN A 152 3.91 5.55 -13.79
CA GLN A 152 3.61 6.69 -14.66
C GLN A 152 3.72 8.03 -13.92
N PHE A 153 3.25 8.08 -12.68
CA PHE A 153 3.38 9.24 -11.82
C PHE A 153 4.85 9.56 -11.50
N GLU A 154 5.66 8.56 -11.13
CA GLU A 154 7.08 8.74 -10.85
C GLU A 154 7.84 9.28 -12.07
N PHE A 155 7.62 8.70 -13.25
CA PHE A 155 8.21 9.20 -14.49
C PHE A 155 7.86 10.67 -14.74
N SER A 156 6.58 11.03 -14.57
CA SER A 156 6.12 12.41 -14.75
C SER A 156 6.75 13.35 -13.72
N TYR A 157 6.81 12.93 -12.46
CA TYR A 157 7.43 13.66 -11.37
C TYR A 157 8.92 13.93 -11.61
N TYR A 158 9.69 12.91 -12.01
CA TYR A 158 11.12 13.09 -12.30
C TYR A 158 11.35 13.95 -13.55
N ALA A 159 10.48 13.84 -14.57
CA ALA A 159 10.56 14.71 -15.74
C ALA A 159 10.34 16.19 -15.37
N ASP A 160 9.36 16.49 -14.52
CA ASP A 160 9.10 17.86 -14.07
C ASP A 160 10.20 18.38 -13.13
N LYS A 161 10.70 17.54 -12.22
CA LYS A 161 11.86 17.87 -11.37
C LYS A 161 13.09 18.21 -12.22
N ASN A 162 13.36 17.44 -13.28
CA ASN A 162 14.48 17.71 -14.19
C ASN A 162 14.33 19.03 -14.93
N LYS A 163 13.12 19.40 -15.38
CA LYS A 163 12.88 20.73 -16.00
C LYS A 163 13.21 21.85 -15.02
N ILE A 164 12.86 21.68 -13.76
CA ILE A 164 13.07 22.71 -12.74
C ILE A 164 14.54 22.79 -12.31
N ASN A 165 15.23 21.66 -12.21
CA ASN A 165 16.68 21.64 -12.02
C ASN A 165 17.39 22.41 -13.15
N LYS A 166 16.96 22.26 -14.41
CA LYS A 166 17.49 23.06 -15.53
C LYS A 166 17.25 24.57 -15.35
N ILE A 167 16.04 24.98 -14.94
CA ILE A 167 15.76 26.40 -14.64
C ILE A 167 16.69 26.91 -13.54
N LEU A 168 16.93 26.10 -12.51
CA LEU A 168 17.83 26.45 -11.42
C LEU A 168 19.27 26.61 -11.93
N GLU A 169 19.75 25.67 -12.74
CA GLU A 169 21.07 25.71 -13.37
C GLU A 169 21.23 26.93 -14.29
N GLU A 170 20.23 27.24 -15.11
CA GLU A 170 20.28 28.32 -16.11
C GLU A 170 20.08 29.72 -15.53
N VAL A 171 19.25 29.88 -14.49
CA VAL A 171 18.92 31.21 -13.95
C VAL A 171 19.72 31.51 -12.69
N THR A 172 19.83 30.54 -11.79
CA THR A 172 20.34 30.80 -10.43
C THR A 172 21.86 30.78 -10.41
N ILE A 173 22.50 29.82 -11.10
CA ILE A 173 23.97 29.75 -11.15
C ILE A 173 24.57 30.99 -11.82
N PRO A 174 24.12 31.46 -13.00
CA PRO A 174 24.66 32.68 -13.61
C PRO A 174 24.43 33.92 -12.75
N SER A 175 23.24 34.06 -12.15
CA SER A 175 22.95 35.17 -11.23
C SER A 175 23.94 35.22 -10.06
N PHE A 176 24.27 34.07 -9.47
CA PHE A 176 25.30 34.00 -8.42
C PHE A 176 26.71 34.30 -8.94
N LYS A 177 27.06 33.85 -10.16
CA LYS A 177 28.35 34.18 -10.77
C LYS A 177 28.52 35.68 -11.00
N CYS A 178 27.51 36.36 -11.56
CA CYS A 178 27.52 37.81 -11.76
C CYS A 178 27.71 38.55 -10.43
N LEU A 179 27.04 38.12 -9.35
CA LEU A 179 27.20 38.74 -8.03
C LEU A 179 28.62 38.60 -7.47
N VAL A 180 29.26 37.46 -7.69
CA VAL A 180 30.64 37.23 -7.27
C VAL A 180 31.60 38.11 -8.08
N GLU A 181 31.33 38.33 -9.36
CA GLU A 181 32.12 39.21 -10.23
C GLU A 181 31.95 40.69 -9.84
N ASP A 182 30.73 41.13 -9.56
CA ASP A 182 30.44 42.50 -9.11
C ASP A 182 31.13 42.83 -7.77
N ASP A 183 31.15 41.90 -6.80
CA ASP A 183 31.87 42.10 -5.53
C ASP A 183 33.39 42.16 -5.74
N LYS A 184 33.95 41.39 -6.68
CA LYS A 184 35.37 41.47 -7.05
C LYS A 184 35.69 42.83 -7.68
N ALA A 185 34.86 43.31 -8.60
CA ALA A 185 35.03 44.62 -9.24
C ALA A 185 34.96 45.76 -8.23
N ALA A 186 33.97 45.75 -7.32
CA ALA A 186 33.82 46.76 -6.27
C ALA A 186 35.03 46.85 -5.32
N LYS A 187 35.68 45.72 -5.04
CA LYS A 187 36.93 45.67 -4.23
C LYS A 187 38.13 46.24 -4.99
N ALA A 188 38.22 46.05 -6.30
CA ALA A 188 39.31 46.55 -7.12
C ALA A 188 39.33 48.09 -7.18
N ASP A 189 38.15 48.72 -7.16
CA ASP A 189 37.99 50.19 -7.20
C ASP A 189 38.34 50.92 -5.88
N GLY A 190 38.87 50.22 -4.87
CA GLY A 190 39.30 50.83 -3.61
C GLY A 190 38.17 51.39 -2.74
N LYS A 191 36.90 51.19 -3.12
CA LYS A 191 35.76 51.52 -2.26
C LYS A 191 35.74 50.56 -1.07
N LYS A 192 36.09 51.07 0.12
CA LYS A 192 35.90 50.39 1.42
C LYS A 192 34.40 50.27 1.79
N ASN A 193 33.56 49.80 0.88
CA ASN A 193 32.23 49.34 1.24
C ASN A 193 32.43 47.97 1.90
N GLY A 194 31.95 47.81 3.14
CA GLY A 194 32.06 46.57 3.90
C GLY A 194 31.67 45.37 3.03
N GLY A 195 32.69 44.60 2.62
CA GLY A 195 32.58 43.64 1.54
C GLY A 195 31.51 42.58 1.83
N ILE A 196 30.55 42.46 0.91
CA ILE A 196 29.38 41.59 1.03
C ILE A 196 29.81 40.13 1.23
N VAL A 197 30.94 39.73 0.64
CA VAL A 197 31.47 38.35 0.70
C VAL A 197 32.28 38.06 1.97
N ALA A 198 32.85 39.07 2.64
CA ALA A 198 33.64 38.86 3.86
C ALA A 198 32.76 38.50 5.08
N ASN A 199 31.52 38.99 5.12
CA ASN A 199 30.57 38.72 6.21
C ASN A 199 29.84 37.38 6.09
N MET A 200 29.99 36.65 4.98
CA MET A 200 29.28 35.37 4.78
C MET A 200 30.01 34.14 5.32
N GLY A 201 31.27 34.26 5.77
CA GLY A 201 32.08 33.11 6.20
C GLY A 201 32.36 32.07 5.09
N PHE A 202 31.86 32.31 3.86
CA PHE A 202 32.13 31.48 2.70
C PHE A 202 33.52 31.78 2.17
N SER A 203 34.50 31.02 2.62
CA SER A 203 35.84 31.01 2.03
C SER A 203 35.71 30.77 0.52
N ALA A 204 36.40 31.58 -0.28
CA ALA A 204 36.43 31.48 -1.75
C ALA A 204 36.79 30.07 -2.27
N LYS A 205 37.39 29.24 -1.41
CA LYS A 205 37.68 27.82 -1.66
C LYS A 205 36.39 26.98 -1.87
N TYR A 206 35.35 27.21 -1.06
CA TYR A 206 34.09 26.45 -1.15
C TYR A 206 33.26 26.78 -2.39
N ALA A 207 33.33 28.02 -2.89
CA ALA A 207 32.62 28.41 -4.10
C ALA A 207 33.18 27.73 -5.36
N ASN A 208 34.50 27.52 -5.41
CA ASN A 208 35.12 26.81 -6.53
C ASN A 208 34.83 25.31 -6.50
N ASP A 209 34.80 24.68 -5.31
CA ASP A 209 34.51 23.24 -5.19
C ASP A 209 33.05 22.90 -5.54
N PHE A 210 32.09 23.80 -5.26
CA PHE A 210 30.67 23.63 -5.60
C PHE A 210 30.31 23.95 -7.06
N LEU A 211 31.10 24.80 -7.73
CA LEU A 211 30.86 25.22 -9.11
C LEU A 211 31.58 24.35 -10.15
N THR A 212 32.47 23.44 -9.73
CA THR A 212 32.95 22.36 -10.59
C THR A 212 31.79 21.42 -10.92
N PRO A 213 31.43 21.22 -12.20
CA PRO A 213 30.41 20.24 -12.57
C PRO A 213 30.83 18.90 -11.99
N LEU A 214 29.95 18.27 -11.20
CA LEU A 214 30.05 16.84 -10.94
C LEU A 214 30.15 16.19 -12.31
N LYS A 215 31.33 15.65 -12.66
CA LYS A 215 31.49 14.86 -13.88
C LYS A 215 30.41 13.80 -13.81
N GLN A 216 29.36 13.98 -14.62
CA GLN A 216 28.34 12.98 -14.81
C GLN A 216 29.09 11.72 -15.21
N SER A 217 29.03 10.72 -14.33
CA SER A 217 29.36 9.36 -14.67
C SER A 217 28.41 8.96 -15.80
N GLU A 218 28.85 9.19 -17.03
CA GLU A 218 28.39 8.48 -18.22
C GLU A 218 28.53 6.99 -17.90
N ASN A 219 27.45 6.40 -17.41
CA ASN A 219 27.19 4.97 -17.44
C ASN A 219 25.68 4.81 -17.42
N ASP A 220 25.10 5.02 -18.60
CA ASP A 220 23.95 4.29 -19.10
C ASP A 220 24.30 2.79 -19.09
N ALA A 221 24.29 2.18 -17.91
CA ALA A 221 24.30 0.73 -17.74
C ALA A 221 22.87 0.26 -17.55
N ILE A 222 22.20 0.04 -18.69
CA ILE A 222 21.29 -1.08 -18.97
C ILE A 222 20.81 -1.81 -17.70
N ILE A 223 19.65 -1.42 -17.18
CA ILE A 223 18.86 -2.29 -16.29
C ILE A 223 18.16 -3.30 -17.20
N SER A 224 18.88 -4.33 -17.63
CA SER A 224 18.32 -5.62 -18.00
C SER A 224 18.28 -6.49 -16.74
N GLU A 225 17.44 -6.11 -15.79
CA GLU A 225 17.26 -6.88 -14.57
C GLU A 225 16.18 -7.92 -14.82
N SER A 226 16.62 -9.16 -15.00
CA SER A 226 15.75 -10.33 -15.09
C SER A 226 14.82 -10.37 -13.88
N LEU A 227 13.51 -10.35 -14.13
CA LEU A 227 12.48 -10.58 -13.11
C LEU A 227 12.83 -11.83 -12.29
N PRO A 228 12.90 -11.74 -10.95
CA PRO A 228 13.15 -12.90 -10.12
C PRO A 228 12.00 -13.89 -10.27
N GLN A 229 12.33 -15.11 -10.71
CA GLN A 229 11.39 -16.23 -10.73
C GLN A 229 10.94 -16.56 -9.29
N PRO A 230 9.64 -16.77 -9.04
CA PRO A 230 9.10 -16.99 -7.71
C PRO A 230 9.42 -18.40 -7.21
N SER A 231 10.60 -18.60 -6.59
CA SER A 231 11.03 -19.93 -6.15
C SER A 231 11.37 -20.05 -4.66
N ARG A 232 11.11 -19.05 -3.82
CA ARG A 232 11.41 -19.15 -2.36
C ARG A 232 10.29 -18.79 -1.38
N THR A 233 9.20 -18.18 -1.83
CA THR A 233 8.05 -17.86 -0.96
C THR A 233 7.14 -19.07 -0.68
N SER A 234 7.15 -20.09 -1.53
CA SER A 234 6.30 -21.29 -1.39
C SER A 234 6.60 -22.08 -0.10
N ASP A 235 7.86 -22.21 0.29
CA ASP A 235 8.24 -23.03 1.45
C ASP A 235 8.07 -22.30 2.79
N ALA A 236 8.23 -20.97 2.80
CA ALA A 236 7.92 -20.15 3.96
C ALA A 236 6.42 -20.12 4.25
N ILE A 237 5.60 -20.03 3.20
CA ILE A 237 4.13 -20.08 3.29
C ILE A 237 3.64 -21.46 3.73
N LYS A 238 4.23 -22.55 3.22
CA LYS A 238 3.93 -23.92 3.68
C LYS A 238 4.29 -24.14 5.15
N LYS A 239 5.40 -23.55 5.62
CA LYS A 239 5.86 -23.65 7.02
C LYS A 239 4.97 -22.86 7.99
N GLU A 240 4.39 -21.75 7.56
CA GLU A 240 3.41 -21.02 8.38
C GLU A 240 2.01 -21.68 8.32
N LEU A 241 1.60 -22.21 7.18
CA LEU A 241 0.36 -23.00 7.05
C LEU A 241 0.40 -24.30 7.88
N SER A 242 1.56 -24.94 8.05
CA SER A 242 1.68 -26.12 8.92
C SER A 242 1.55 -25.80 10.41
N LYS A 243 1.86 -24.56 10.83
CA LYS A 243 1.66 -24.12 12.22
C LYS A 243 0.20 -23.78 12.52
N ALA A 244 -0.56 -23.32 11.52
CA ALA A 244 -1.98 -23.01 11.65
C ALA A 244 -2.86 -24.26 11.86
N ASN A 245 -2.43 -25.44 11.38
CA ASN A 245 -3.14 -26.72 11.56
C ASN A 245 -3.02 -27.32 12.98
N HIS A 246 -2.44 -26.63 13.96
CA HIS A 246 -2.41 -27.06 15.37
C HIS A 246 -3.32 -26.23 16.30
N PHE A 247 -4.13 -25.33 15.75
CA PHE A 247 -5.14 -24.59 16.50
C PHE A 247 -6.53 -25.25 16.35
N GLU A 248 -6.68 -26.47 16.85
CA GLU A 248 -8.00 -26.98 17.21
C GLU A 248 -8.27 -26.67 18.69
N HIS A 249 -9.46 -26.12 18.97
CA HIS A 249 -10.04 -25.82 20.29
C HIS A 249 -9.68 -24.48 20.94
N ASN A 250 -10.15 -23.37 20.37
CA ASN A 250 -10.54 -22.22 21.20
C ASN A 250 -11.83 -21.56 20.66
N PRO A 251 -12.97 -21.66 21.36
CA PRO A 251 -14.27 -21.21 20.83
C PRO A 251 -14.49 -19.68 20.85
N ASP A 252 -13.55 -18.87 21.33
CA ASP A 252 -13.75 -17.42 21.55
C ASP A 252 -12.94 -16.47 20.65
N TYR A 253 -12.30 -16.95 19.58
CA TYR A 253 -11.50 -16.06 18.72
C TYR A 253 -12.24 -15.57 17.46
N ASN A 254 -12.42 -14.24 17.40
CA ASN A 254 -12.79 -13.44 16.23
C ASN A 254 -12.01 -13.86 14.96
N HIS A 255 -12.61 -14.71 14.14
CA HIS A 255 -12.00 -15.26 12.94
C HIS A 255 -11.88 -14.28 11.76
N THR A 256 -12.45 -13.09 11.84
CA THR A 256 -12.53 -12.18 10.68
C THR A 256 -11.21 -11.45 10.35
N ARG A 257 -10.28 -11.32 11.30
CA ARG A 257 -9.08 -10.48 11.10
C ARG A 257 -7.83 -11.18 10.55
N ILE A 258 -7.69 -12.49 10.66
CA ILE A 258 -6.42 -13.17 10.32
C ILE A 258 -6.28 -13.43 8.80
N ILE A 259 -7.37 -13.48 8.05
CA ILE A 259 -7.30 -13.81 6.60
C ILE A 259 -6.86 -12.61 5.74
N ILE A 260 -6.97 -11.37 6.23
CA ILE A 260 -6.63 -10.16 5.45
C ILE A 260 -5.13 -9.81 5.55
N THR A 261 -4.37 -10.32 6.51
CA THR A 261 -2.95 -9.93 6.70
C THR A 261 -1.95 -10.70 5.83
N VAL A 262 -2.40 -11.61 4.95
CA VAL A 262 -1.49 -12.47 4.14
C VAL A 262 -1.61 -12.20 2.62
N LEU A 263 -2.40 -11.21 2.21
CA LEU A 263 -2.38 -10.65 0.85
C LEU A 263 -1.71 -9.28 0.87
#